data_AF-A0A2A4F4Q8-F1
#
_entry.id   AF-A0A2A4F4Q8-F1
#
_cell.length_a   1.000
_cell.length_b   1.000
_cell.length_c   1.000
_cell.angle_alpha   90.00
_cell.angle_beta   90.00
_cell.angle_gamma   90.00
#
_symmetry.space_group_name_H-M   'P 1'
#
loop_
_entity.id
_entity.type
_entity.pdbx_description
1 polymer ?
#
loop_
_entity_poly.entity_id
_entity_poly.type
_entity_poly.pdbx_seq_one_letter_code
_entity_poly.pdbx_strand_id
1 'polypeptide(L)'
;MAAFQLPPAPTAIVAQSPVSSSRSHAVSGTADPGGPGGPVRGGFTSTRFVLVEPSHPGNVGAAARALKTMGFSRLVLVAPRVAHVQSDPEAIAMASGADDVLASAHVVPTLADALNGVQWSVALTARAREYGPPQLPPRAAASAAREHAASGDIALVFGNERTGLSNEDVERCSALAHIPANPAYSSLNLAQAIQVLSYELRIAYLGDAATSGAAGAAGVPDSDASPRAASDEIERMYVHLENALIALEFLDPANPKKLMSRLRRLFARSGLEREEVNIVRGIAKHILLRAKAPGGE
;
A
#
# COMPACT_ATOMS: atom_id res chain seq x y z
N MET A 1 8.16 -27.43 14.14
CA MET A 1 7.56 -27.63 12.80
C MET A 1 6.17 -28.21 13.02
N ALA A 2 5.13 -27.37 13.02
CA ALA A 2 3.74 -27.86 13.08
C ALA A 2 3.21 -27.87 11.65
N ALA A 3 3.33 -29.02 10.96
CA ALA A 3 2.69 -29.24 9.68
C ALA A 3 1.24 -29.65 9.95
N PHE A 4 0.29 -28.75 9.66
CA PHE A 4 -1.12 -29.12 9.60
C PHE A 4 -1.39 -29.74 8.23
N GLN A 5 -1.57 -31.06 8.21
CA GLN A 5 -1.99 -31.82 7.03
C GLN A 5 -3.48 -31.52 6.75
N LEU A 6 -3.80 -31.04 5.55
CA LEU A 6 -5.20 -30.88 5.10
C LEU A 6 -5.84 -32.27 4.84
N PRO A 7 -7.13 -32.48 5.17
CA PRO A 7 -7.84 -33.70 4.78
C PRO A 7 -8.16 -33.71 3.28
N PRO A 8 -8.31 -34.89 2.65
CA PRO A 8 -8.61 -35.00 1.22
C PRO A 8 -10.04 -34.56 0.89
N ALA A 9 -10.22 -34.01 -0.32
CA ALA A 9 -11.50 -33.54 -0.85
C ALA A 9 -12.50 -34.69 -1.11
N PRO A 10 -13.82 -34.47 -0.93
CA PRO A 10 -14.83 -35.47 -1.22
C PRO A 10 -15.04 -35.66 -2.74
N THR A 11 -15.24 -36.91 -3.13
CA THR A 11 -15.45 -37.41 -4.49
C THR A 11 -16.70 -36.81 -5.12
N ALA A 12 -16.57 -36.25 -6.33
CA ALA A 12 -17.68 -35.73 -7.12
C ALA A 12 -18.56 -36.87 -7.67
N ILE A 13 -19.87 -36.78 -7.42
CA ILE A 13 -20.89 -37.65 -8.00
C ILE A 13 -21.16 -37.19 -9.44
N VAL A 14 -21.05 -38.14 -10.38
CA VAL A 14 -21.33 -37.97 -11.80
C VAL A 14 -22.84 -37.84 -12.02
N ALA A 15 -23.29 -36.69 -12.54
CA ALA A 15 -24.64 -36.51 -13.06
C ALA A 15 -24.59 -36.42 -14.60
N GLN A 16 -25.40 -37.25 -15.24
CA GLN A 16 -25.47 -37.45 -16.69
C GLN A 16 -26.18 -36.29 -17.39
N SER A 17 -25.65 -35.90 -18.55
CA SER A 17 -26.27 -34.95 -19.49
C SER A 17 -27.35 -35.63 -20.35
N PRO A 18 -28.43 -34.93 -20.73
CA PRO A 18 -29.18 -35.26 -21.93
C PRO A 18 -28.76 -34.37 -23.10
N VAL A 19 -28.55 -35.04 -24.24
CA VAL A 19 -28.31 -34.49 -25.57
C VAL A 19 -29.60 -33.87 -26.11
N SER A 20 -29.52 -32.68 -26.71
CA SER A 20 -30.50 -32.20 -27.68
C SER A 20 -29.84 -31.28 -28.71
N SER A 21 -30.07 -31.62 -29.97
CA SER A 21 -29.54 -31.03 -31.19
C SER A 21 -30.45 -29.96 -31.76
N SER A 22 -29.89 -28.82 -32.20
CA SER A 22 -30.47 -28.03 -33.30
C SER A 22 -29.42 -27.13 -33.95
N ARG A 23 -29.32 -27.22 -35.28
CA ARG A 23 -28.39 -26.52 -36.19
C ARG A 23 -28.90 -25.11 -36.57
N SER A 24 -27.96 -24.35 -37.15
CA SER A 24 -28.07 -23.10 -37.94
C SER A 24 -28.19 -21.81 -37.11
N HIS A 25 -27.49 -20.71 -37.38
CA HIS A 25 -26.89 -20.18 -38.61
C HIS A 25 -25.53 -19.51 -38.34
N ALA A 26 -24.61 -19.63 -39.29
CA ALA A 26 -23.39 -18.84 -39.35
C ALA A 26 -23.70 -17.42 -39.84
N VAL A 27 -23.32 -16.41 -39.07
CA VAL A 27 -23.20 -15.02 -39.51
C VAL A 27 -21.78 -14.58 -39.19
N SER A 28 -21.01 -14.27 -40.25
CA SER A 28 -19.69 -13.67 -40.15
C SER A 28 -19.83 -12.22 -39.70
N GLY A 29 -19.33 -11.90 -38.51
CA GLY A 29 -19.20 -10.54 -38.01
C GLY A 29 -17.88 -10.43 -37.27
N THR A 30 -17.00 -9.57 -37.78
CA THR A 30 -15.75 -9.16 -37.14
C THR A 30 -16.06 -8.53 -35.78
N ALA A 31 -15.70 -9.23 -34.70
CA ALA A 31 -15.92 -8.76 -33.32
C ALA A 31 -14.64 -8.11 -32.77
N ASP A 32 -14.77 -6.82 -32.53
CA ASP A 32 -13.97 -5.93 -31.71
C ASP A 32 -13.68 -6.53 -30.31
N PRO A 33 -12.44 -6.57 -29.79
CA PRO A 33 -12.16 -7.08 -28.45
C PRO A 33 -12.39 -5.97 -27.41
N GLY A 34 -13.59 -5.40 -27.40
CA GLY A 34 -14.07 -4.48 -26.37
C GLY A 34 -15.00 -5.20 -25.38
N GLY A 35 -14.51 -6.20 -24.66
CA GLY A 35 -15.26 -6.89 -23.61
C GLY A 35 -15.05 -6.22 -22.24
N PRO A 36 -16.09 -6.01 -21.41
CA PRO A 36 -15.96 -5.48 -20.06
C PRO A 36 -15.44 -6.62 -19.16
N GLY A 37 -14.12 -6.82 -19.20
CA GLY A 37 -13.43 -7.90 -18.51
C GLY A 37 -11.96 -7.57 -18.32
N GLY A 38 -11.64 -6.30 -18.06
CA GLY A 38 -10.31 -5.94 -17.56
C GLY A 38 -10.05 -6.69 -16.25
N PRO A 39 -8.81 -7.14 -15.99
CA PRO A 39 -8.50 -7.89 -14.78
C PRO A 39 -8.94 -7.06 -13.58
N VAL A 40 -9.77 -7.64 -12.71
CA VAL A 40 -10.10 -7.06 -11.42
C VAL A 40 -8.78 -6.77 -10.74
N ARG A 41 -8.41 -5.49 -10.62
CA ARG A 41 -7.29 -5.04 -9.80
C ARG A 41 -7.62 -5.50 -8.38
N GLY A 42 -6.97 -6.59 -7.96
CA GLY A 42 -7.39 -7.39 -6.83
C GLY A 42 -6.43 -7.22 -5.68
N GLY A 43 -6.98 -7.00 -4.48
CA GLY A 43 -6.24 -6.61 -3.27
C GLY A 43 -4.88 -7.28 -3.08
N PHE A 44 -4.78 -8.60 -3.24
CA PHE A 44 -3.50 -9.32 -3.09
C PHE A 44 -2.41 -8.85 -4.08
N THR A 45 -2.81 -8.51 -5.31
CA THR A 45 -1.92 -8.04 -6.37
C THR A 45 -1.70 -6.52 -6.35
N SER A 46 -2.59 -5.74 -5.73
CA SER A 46 -2.43 -4.29 -5.54
C SER A 46 -1.77 -3.89 -4.22
N THR A 47 -1.41 -4.86 -3.37
CA THR A 47 -0.77 -4.61 -2.06
C THR A 47 0.74 -4.79 -2.11
N ARG A 48 1.48 -3.73 -1.79
CA ARG A 48 2.93 -3.76 -1.58
C ARG A 48 3.27 -3.84 -0.10
N PHE A 49 4.31 -4.62 0.24
CA PHE A 49 4.92 -4.63 1.56
C PHE A 49 6.31 -4.02 1.46
N VAL A 50 6.55 -2.92 2.17
CA VAL A 50 7.75 -2.10 2.05
C VAL A 50 8.56 -2.21 3.33
N LEU A 51 9.79 -2.69 3.25
CA LEU A 51 10.72 -2.79 4.38
C LEU A 51 11.81 -1.74 4.23
N VAL A 52 11.85 -0.79 5.17
CA VAL A 52 12.81 0.33 5.18
C VAL A 52 14.04 -0.02 6.00
N GLU A 53 15.19 0.01 5.34
CA GLU A 53 16.50 -0.31 5.88
C GLU A 53 16.55 -1.61 6.72
N PRO A 54 16.03 -2.76 6.25
CA PRO A 54 16.13 -4.00 7.01
C PRO A 54 17.60 -4.35 7.29
N SER A 55 17.90 -4.73 8.54
CA SER A 55 19.29 -4.96 8.99
C SER A 55 19.71 -6.41 8.90
N HIS A 56 18.78 -7.34 9.11
CA HIS A 56 19.07 -8.77 9.18
C HIS A 56 18.47 -9.50 7.97
N PRO A 57 19.28 -10.16 7.12
CA PRO A 57 18.78 -10.94 5.98
C PRO A 57 17.73 -11.98 6.38
N GLY A 58 17.92 -12.66 7.51
CA GLY A 58 16.94 -13.62 8.03
C GLY A 58 15.54 -13.03 8.24
N ASN A 59 15.41 -11.76 8.62
CA ASN A 59 14.10 -11.11 8.75
C ASN A 59 13.44 -10.86 7.39
N VAL A 60 14.22 -10.56 6.36
CA VAL A 60 13.71 -10.40 4.98
C VAL A 60 13.19 -11.73 4.46
N GLY A 61 13.92 -12.82 4.67
CA GLY A 61 13.46 -14.18 4.37
C GLY A 61 12.18 -14.55 5.11
N ALA A 62 12.17 -14.36 6.44
CA ALA A 62 10.99 -14.64 7.25
C ALA A 62 9.78 -13.76 6.88
N ALA A 63 10.00 -12.52 6.43
CA ALA A 63 8.97 -11.67 5.88
C ALA A 63 8.41 -12.25 4.57
N ALA A 64 9.26 -12.63 3.62
CA ALA A 64 8.83 -13.28 2.37
C ALA A 64 7.97 -14.53 2.65
N ARG A 65 8.36 -15.34 3.64
CA ARG A 65 7.59 -16.50 4.10
C ARG A 65 6.21 -16.10 4.64
N ALA A 66 6.14 -15.09 5.51
CA ALA A 66 4.88 -14.61 6.07
C ALA A 66 3.94 -14.11 4.96
N LEU A 67 4.47 -13.34 4.00
CA LEU A 67 3.72 -12.83 2.85
C LEU A 67 3.17 -13.95 1.98
N LYS A 68 4.02 -14.91 1.59
CA LYS A 68 3.60 -16.05 0.76
C LYS A 68 2.52 -16.87 1.44
N THR A 69 2.68 -17.12 2.75
CA THR A 69 1.68 -17.85 3.55
C THR A 69 0.32 -17.14 3.55
N MET A 70 0.32 -15.81 3.52
CA MET A 70 -0.91 -15.01 3.48
C MET A 70 -1.42 -14.71 2.06
N GLY A 71 -0.71 -15.13 1.02
CA GLY A 71 -1.09 -14.96 -0.39
C GLY A 71 -0.58 -13.68 -1.06
N PHE A 72 0.42 -13.01 -0.47
CA PHE A 72 1.04 -11.82 -1.01
C PHE A 72 2.41 -12.11 -1.59
N SER A 73 2.80 -11.35 -2.62
CA SER A 73 4.08 -11.53 -3.32
C SER A 73 4.85 -10.23 -3.60
N ARG A 74 4.23 -9.04 -3.48
CA ARG A 74 4.89 -7.77 -3.78
C ARG A 74 5.68 -7.25 -2.58
N LEU A 75 6.91 -7.73 -2.44
CA LEU A 75 7.88 -7.26 -1.46
C LEU A 75 8.78 -6.17 -2.06
N VAL A 76 8.95 -5.05 -1.36
CA VAL A 76 9.85 -3.95 -1.74
C VAL A 76 10.80 -3.67 -0.58
N LEU A 77 12.09 -3.56 -0.88
CA LEU A 77 13.15 -3.31 0.09
C LEU A 77 13.75 -1.93 -0.21
N VAL A 78 13.64 -1.02 0.74
CA VAL A 78 14.23 0.33 0.63
C VAL A 78 15.57 0.31 1.33
N ALA A 79 16.65 0.54 0.57
CA ALA A 79 18.02 0.62 1.08
C ALA A 79 18.38 -0.48 2.12
N PRO A 80 18.25 -1.78 1.80
CA PRO A 80 18.61 -2.85 2.73
C PRO A 80 20.09 -2.73 3.14
N ARG A 81 20.40 -2.96 4.42
CA ARG A 81 21.78 -2.78 4.94
C ARG A 81 22.75 -3.83 4.40
N VAL A 82 22.22 -4.97 3.97
CA VAL A 82 22.98 -6.03 3.29
C VAL A 82 22.68 -5.93 1.80
N ALA A 83 23.74 -5.73 1.01
CA ALA A 83 23.64 -5.74 -0.45
C ALA A 83 23.25 -7.15 -0.93
N HIS A 84 22.46 -7.22 -2.00
CA HIS A 84 22.02 -8.49 -2.60
C HIS A 84 21.32 -9.45 -1.61
N VAL A 85 20.58 -8.91 -0.63
CA VAL A 85 19.89 -9.68 0.42
C VAL A 85 18.95 -10.78 -0.12
N GLN A 86 18.49 -10.66 -1.38
CA GLN A 86 17.64 -11.66 -2.04
C GLN A 86 18.37 -12.99 -2.29
N SER A 87 19.69 -12.94 -2.43
CA SER A 87 20.57 -14.09 -2.63
C SER A 87 21.35 -14.47 -1.37
N ASP A 88 21.07 -13.81 -0.24
CA ASP A 88 21.76 -14.08 1.01
C ASP A 88 21.36 -15.47 1.56
N PRO A 89 22.33 -16.33 1.95
CA PRO A 89 22.03 -17.67 2.43
C PRO A 89 21.10 -17.71 3.66
N GLU A 90 21.20 -16.74 4.57
CA GLU A 90 20.32 -16.65 5.74
C GLU A 90 18.91 -16.22 5.32
N ALA A 91 18.77 -15.26 4.40
CA ALA A 91 17.47 -14.88 3.87
C ALA A 91 16.77 -16.05 3.15
N ILE A 92 17.50 -16.79 2.31
CA ILE A 92 16.99 -17.98 1.61
C ILE A 92 16.55 -19.05 2.62
N ALA A 93 17.40 -19.37 3.60
CA ALA A 93 17.06 -20.36 4.63
C ALA A 93 15.79 -19.98 5.40
N MET A 94 15.64 -18.69 5.76
CA MET A 94 14.49 -18.20 6.51
C MET A 94 13.22 -18.05 5.65
N ALA A 95 13.35 -17.87 4.33
CA ALA A 95 12.23 -17.85 3.39
C ALA A 95 11.51 -19.21 3.31
N SER A 96 12.24 -20.32 3.50
CA SER A 96 11.66 -21.65 3.72
C SER A 96 10.57 -22.01 2.68
N GLY A 97 10.91 -21.94 1.38
CA GLY A 97 10.00 -22.21 0.27
C GLY A 97 9.27 -20.98 -0.29
N ALA A 98 9.55 -19.79 0.25
CA ALA A 98 9.11 -18.50 -0.30
C ALA A 98 10.19 -17.79 -1.14
N ASP A 99 11.06 -18.59 -1.78
CA ASP A 99 12.18 -18.13 -2.61
C ASP A 99 11.73 -17.25 -3.78
N ASP A 100 10.56 -17.53 -4.34
CA ASP A 100 9.91 -16.73 -5.38
C ASP A 100 9.57 -15.30 -4.92
N VAL A 101 9.01 -15.14 -3.71
CA VAL A 101 8.71 -13.82 -3.14
C VAL A 101 10.00 -13.07 -2.78
N LEU A 102 11.00 -13.78 -2.25
CA LEU A 102 12.29 -13.19 -1.92
C LEU A 102 13.05 -12.74 -3.18
N ALA A 103 13.13 -13.60 -4.20
CA ALA A 103 13.84 -13.34 -5.45
C ALA A 103 13.15 -12.26 -6.31
N SER A 104 11.82 -12.15 -6.23
CA SER A 104 11.05 -11.10 -6.92
C SER A 104 10.95 -9.78 -6.14
N ALA A 105 11.55 -9.70 -4.95
CA ALA A 105 11.56 -8.47 -4.19
C ALA A 105 12.20 -7.34 -5.02
N HIS A 106 11.69 -6.13 -4.94
CA HIS A 106 12.27 -4.99 -5.64
C HIS A 106 13.11 -4.17 -4.66
N VAL A 107 14.38 -3.90 -5.01
CA VAL A 107 15.25 -3.05 -4.20
C VAL A 107 15.25 -1.64 -4.79
N VAL A 108 14.95 -0.65 -3.95
CA VAL A 108 14.91 0.77 -4.35
C VAL A 108 15.68 1.64 -3.35
N PRO A 109 16.18 2.82 -3.75
CA PRO A 109 17.03 3.62 -2.88
C PRO A 109 16.24 4.39 -1.81
N THR A 110 15.01 4.82 -2.09
CA THR A 110 14.23 5.65 -1.16
C THR A 110 12.81 5.14 -0.95
N LEU A 111 12.18 5.56 0.17
CA LEU A 111 10.77 5.28 0.43
C LEU A 111 9.87 5.96 -0.62
N ALA A 112 10.27 7.12 -1.16
CA ALA A 112 9.53 7.79 -2.22
C ALA A 112 9.44 6.93 -3.50
N ASP A 113 10.51 6.20 -3.83
CA ASP A 113 10.50 5.26 -4.96
C ASP A 113 9.57 4.07 -4.71
N ALA A 114 9.60 3.50 -3.49
CA ALA A 114 8.71 2.40 -3.10
C ALA A 114 7.22 2.78 -3.14
N LEU A 115 6.91 4.04 -2.78
CA LEU A 115 5.57 4.59 -2.76
C LEU A 115 5.13 5.23 -4.09
N ASN A 116 5.96 5.19 -5.13
CA ASN A 116 5.60 5.73 -6.43
C ASN A 116 4.33 5.02 -6.99
N GLY A 117 3.32 5.83 -7.36
CA GLY A 117 2.05 5.32 -7.88
C GLY A 117 1.14 4.65 -6.83
N VAL A 118 1.50 4.66 -5.53
CA VAL A 118 0.66 4.14 -4.44
C VAL A 118 -0.37 5.19 -4.03
N GLN A 119 -1.65 4.84 -3.99
CA GLN A 119 -2.75 5.75 -3.62
C GLN A 119 -3.02 5.79 -2.12
N TRP A 120 -2.63 4.76 -1.38
CA TRP A 120 -2.76 4.74 0.07
C TRP A 120 -1.66 3.93 0.74
N SER A 121 -1.03 4.50 1.76
CA SER A 121 0.05 3.85 2.51
C SER A 121 -0.17 3.92 4.01
N VAL A 122 0.23 2.86 4.71
CA VAL A 122 0.14 2.77 6.17
C VAL A 122 1.50 2.41 6.76
N ALA A 123 1.98 3.27 7.66
CA ALA A 123 3.21 3.02 8.41
C ALA A 123 2.90 2.24 9.69
N LEU A 124 3.58 1.12 9.90
CA LEU A 124 3.54 0.43 11.18
C LEU A 124 4.48 1.10 12.18
N THR A 125 3.95 1.50 13.34
CA THR A 125 4.71 2.11 14.44
C THR A 125 4.22 1.62 15.79
N ALA A 126 5.14 1.37 16.72
CA ALA A 126 4.84 1.09 18.12
C ALA A 126 4.67 2.36 18.97
N ARG A 127 5.00 3.54 18.42
CA ARG A 127 4.99 4.81 19.16
C ARG A 127 3.82 5.67 18.73
N ALA A 128 3.00 6.06 19.71
CA ALA A 128 2.06 7.17 19.55
C ALA A 128 2.84 8.46 19.27
N ARG A 129 2.36 9.26 18.32
CA ARG A 129 2.99 10.53 17.93
C ARG A 129 2.01 11.67 18.14
N GLU A 130 2.50 12.79 18.67
CA GLU A 130 1.71 14.01 18.90
C GLU A 130 1.21 14.64 17.57
N TYR A 131 2.03 14.52 16.53
CA TYR A 131 1.73 14.93 15.17
C TYR A 131 1.97 13.74 14.25
N GLY A 132 1.00 13.45 13.39
CA GLY A 132 1.10 12.37 12.41
C GLY A 132 -0.27 12.06 11.78
N PRO A 133 -0.27 11.13 10.81
CA PRO A 133 -1.50 10.57 10.23
C PRO A 133 -2.40 9.91 11.29
N PRO A 134 -3.69 9.66 11.00
CA PRO A 134 -4.56 8.93 11.92
C PRO A 134 -3.99 7.55 12.24
N GLN A 135 -4.08 7.15 13.52
CA GLN A 135 -3.61 5.85 14.00
C GLN A 135 -4.77 4.85 14.10
N LEU A 136 -4.58 3.68 13.49
CA LEU A 136 -5.56 2.61 13.38
C LEU A 136 -5.04 1.33 14.07
N PRO A 137 -5.91 0.55 14.74
CA PRO A 137 -5.57 -0.81 15.12
C PRO A 137 -5.47 -1.72 13.87
N PRO A 138 -4.79 -2.87 13.94
CA PRO A 138 -4.49 -3.72 12.78
C PRO A 138 -5.72 -4.08 11.94
N ARG A 139 -6.83 -4.43 12.60
CA ARG A 139 -8.09 -4.78 11.93
C ARG A 139 -8.72 -3.61 11.18
N ALA A 140 -8.73 -2.43 11.78
CA ALA A 140 -9.26 -1.23 11.13
C ALA A 140 -8.36 -0.79 9.97
N ALA A 141 -7.02 -0.89 10.13
CA ALA A 141 -6.07 -0.66 9.06
C ALA A 141 -6.29 -1.62 7.90
N ALA A 142 -6.55 -2.91 8.16
CA ALA A 142 -6.86 -3.90 7.14
C ALA A 142 -8.18 -3.61 6.39
N SER A 143 -9.22 -3.17 7.10
CA SER A 143 -10.49 -2.76 6.46
C SER A 143 -10.29 -1.56 5.54
N ALA A 144 -9.62 -0.52 6.00
CA ALA A 144 -9.31 0.66 5.19
C ALA A 144 -8.41 0.31 4.00
N ALA A 145 -7.39 -0.51 4.21
CA ALA A 145 -6.51 -1.03 3.16
C ALA A 145 -7.30 -1.74 2.06
N ARG A 146 -8.32 -2.53 2.42
CA ARG A 146 -9.20 -3.20 1.45
C ARG A 146 -9.99 -2.23 0.59
N GLU A 147 -10.61 -1.24 1.20
CA GLU A 147 -11.37 -0.22 0.48
C GLU A 147 -10.47 0.53 -0.52
N HIS A 148 -9.25 0.90 -0.10
CA HIS A 148 -8.30 1.56 -0.98
C HIS A 148 -7.73 0.65 -2.07
N ALA A 149 -7.51 -0.64 -1.77
CA ALA A 149 -6.96 -1.59 -2.73
C ALA A 149 -7.92 -1.91 -3.89
N ALA A 150 -9.21 -1.60 -3.76
CA ALA A 150 -10.21 -1.70 -4.83
C ALA A 150 -10.05 -0.60 -5.90
N SER A 151 -9.45 0.54 -5.56
CA SER A 151 -9.31 1.71 -6.44
C SER A 151 -7.87 2.04 -6.83
N GLY A 152 -6.87 1.41 -6.19
CA GLY A 152 -5.46 1.69 -6.45
C GLY A 152 -4.50 0.70 -5.80
N ASP A 153 -3.21 0.92 -6.04
CA ASP A 153 -2.13 0.27 -5.32
C ASP A 153 -2.03 0.83 -3.89
N ILE A 154 -1.84 -0.07 -2.92
CA ILE A 154 -1.61 0.29 -1.52
C ILE A 154 -0.22 -0.18 -1.05
N ALA A 155 0.27 0.39 0.05
CA ALA A 155 1.52 -0.04 0.67
C ALA A 155 1.43 -0.14 2.20
N LEU A 156 1.93 -1.25 2.76
CA LEU A 156 2.19 -1.40 4.19
C LEU A 156 3.69 -1.20 4.42
N VAL A 157 4.06 -0.20 5.21
CA VAL A 157 5.44 0.25 5.40
C VAL A 157 5.94 -0.14 6.79
N PHE A 158 7.09 -0.81 6.83
CA PHE A 158 7.72 -1.33 8.04
C PHE A 158 9.13 -0.77 8.15
N GLY A 159 9.52 -0.38 9.36
CA GLY A 159 10.83 0.21 9.61
C GLY A 159 11.90 -0.78 10.03
N ASN A 160 13.10 -0.24 10.22
CA ASN A 160 14.27 -0.94 10.74
C ASN A 160 13.97 -1.58 12.11
N GLU A 161 14.54 -2.75 12.38
CA GLU A 161 14.27 -3.54 13.58
C GLU A 161 14.67 -2.85 14.88
N ARG A 162 15.68 -1.97 14.84
CA ARG A 162 16.20 -1.28 16.02
C ARG A 162 15.58 0.09 16.20
N THR A 163 15.47 0.85 15.11
CA THR A 163 15.07 2.27 15.17
C THR A 163 13.63 2.53 14.73
N GLY A 164 12.99 1.55 14.08
CA GLY A 164 11.69 1.74 13.43
C GLY A 164 11.79 2.68 12.22
N LEU A 165 10.66 3.28 11.87
CA LEU A 165 10.56 4.29 10.82
C LEU A 165 11.02 5.67 11.34
N SER A 166 11.67 6.44 10.47
CA SER A 166 11.98 7.84 10.78
C SER A 166 10.69 8.67 10.83
N ASN A 167 10.76 9.88 11.40
CA ASN A 167 9.60 10.77 11.39
C ASN A 167 9.23 11.16 9.95
N GLU A 168 10.23 11.32 9.08
CA GLU A 168 10.00 11.64 7.67
C GLU A 168 9.25 10.51 6.95
N ASP A 169 9.62 9.25 7.19
CA ASP A 169 8.93 8.09 6.62
C ASP A 169 7.47 8.02 7.06
N VAL A 170 7.22 8.30 8.34
CA VAL A 170 5.87 8.33 8.90
C VAL A 170 5.04 9.46 8.28
N GLU A 171 5.61 10.64 8.10
CA GLU A 171 4.93 11.80 7.50
C GLU A 171 4.63 11.64 6.00
N ARG A 172 5.29 10.68 5.34
CA ARG A 172 4.99 10.29 3.95
C ARG A 172 3.81 9.32 3.84
N CYS A 173 3.42 8.67 4.93
CA CYS A 173 2.33 7.68 4.92
C CYS A 173 0.96 8.32 5.13
N SER A 174 -0.08 7.74 4.54
CA SER A 174 -1.47 8.21 4.65
C SER A 174 -2.10 7.89 6.02
N ALA A 175 -1.65 6.82 6.66
CA ALA A 175 -2.15 6.35 7.95
C ALA A 175 -1.04 5.71 8.79
N LEU A 176 -1.32 5.50 10.07
CA LEU A 176 -0.51 4.71 10.98
C LEU A 176 -1.26 3.46 11.41
N ALA A 177 -0.55 2.34 11.49
CA ALA A 177 -1.01 1.13 12.17
C ALA A 177 -0.21 0.93 13.45
N HIS A 178 -0.89 0.54 14.53
CA HIS A 178 -0.26 0.18 15.79
C HIS A 178 -0.79 -1.15 16.27
N ILE A 179 0.10 -2.15 16.38
CA ILE A 179 -0.25 -3.48 16.93
C ILE A 179 -0.25 -3.37 18.45
N PRO A 180 -1.40 -3.56 19.13
CA PRO A 180 -1.43 -3.63 20.58
C PRO A 180 -0.56 -4.80 21.06
N ALA A 181 0.40 -4.49 21.92
CA ALA A 181 1.33 -5.45 22.50
C ALA A 181 1.41 -5.23 24.02
N ASN A 182 2.16 -6.09 24.71
CA ASN A 182 2.41 -5.90 26.14
C ASN A 182 3.09 -4.53 26.37
N PRO A 183 2.51 -3.63 27.20
CA PRO A 183 3.12 -2.32 27.46
C PRO A 183 4.54 -2.40 28.06
N ALA A 184 4.87 -3.49 28.76
CA ALA A 184 6.21 -3.73 29.30
C ALA A 184 7.20 -4.27 28.24
N TYR A 185 6.72 -4.78 27.11
CA TYR A 185 7.53 -5.33 26.03
C TYR A 185 6.77 -5.28 24.70
N SER A 186 6.77 -4.10 24.06
CA SER A 186 5.96 -3.82 22.86
C SER A 186 6.70 -3.97 21.53
N SER A 187 7.98 -4.37 21.58
CA SER A 187 8.80 -4.55 20.39
C SER A 187 8.57 -5.92 19.77
N LEU A 188 7.82 -5.96 18.67
CA LEU A 188 7.67 -7.16 17.86
C LEU A 188 8.87 -7.31 16.92
N ASN A 189 9.25 -8.56 16.61
CA ASN A 189 10.15 -8.82 15.48
C ASN A 189 9.47 -8.39 14.16
N LEU A 190 10.27 -7.92 13.20
CA LEU A 190 9.80 -7.42 11.91
C LEU A 190 8.89 -8.43 11.17
N ALA A 191 9.31 -9.69 11.05
CA ALA A 191 8.53 -10.71 10.36
C ALA A 191 7.24 -11.06 11.12
N GLN A 192 7.25 -11.01 12.45
CA GLN A 192 6.05 -11.21 13.27
C GLN A 192 5.03 -10.07 13.06
N ALA A 193 5.50 -8.83 13.00
CA ALA A 193 4.66 -7.68 12.74
C ALA A 193 4.04 -7.71 11.34
N ILE A 194 4.83 -8.09 10.33
CA ILE A 194 4.35 -8.36 8.96
C ILE A 194 3.32 -9.48 8.97
N GLN A 195 3.57 -10.56 9.72
CA GLN A 195 2.64 -11.69 9.82
C GLN A 195 1.28 -11.28 10.39
N VAL A 196 1.24 -10.44 11.42
CA VAL A 196 -0.02 -9.94 12.02
C VAL A 196 -0.80 -9.10 11.01
N LEU A 197 -0.16 -8.13 10.36
CA LEU A 197 -0.86 -7.26 9.42
C LEU A 197 -1.28 -7.98 8.12
N SER A 198 -0.42 -8.82 7.56
CA SER A 198 -0.77 -9.62 6.38
C SER A 198 -1.89 -10.62 6.67
N TYR A 199 -1.95 -11.17 7.89
CA TYR A 199 -3.07 -12.01 8.32
C TYR A 199 -4.39 -11.22 8.38
N GLU A 200 -4.43 -10.08 9.09
CA GLU A 200 -5.64 -9.26 9.16
C GLU A 200 -6.10 -8.80 7.76
N LEU A 201 -5.15 -8.45 6.88
CA LEU A 201 -5.47 -8.08 5.49
C LEU A 201 -6.01 -9.26 4.67
N ARG A 202 -5.45 -10.47 4.83
CA ARG A 202 -5.97 -11.68 4.21
C ARG A 202 -7.41 -11.95 4.67
N ILE A 203 -7.69 -11.84 5.96
CA ILE A 203 -9.05 -12.01 6.50
C ILE A 203 -10.00 -10.97 5.90
N ALA A 204 -9.58 -9.71 5.80
CA ALA A 204 -10.38 -8.67 5.15
C ALA A 204 -10.68 -8.99 3.68
N TYR A 205 -9.71 -9.50 2.92
CA TYR A 205 -9.90 -9.86 1.52
C TYR A 205 -10.75 -11.12 1.31
N LEU A 206 -10.65 -12.10 2.22
CA LEU A 206 -11.47 -13.32 2.17
C LEU A 206 -12.89 -13.10 2.70
N GLY A 207 -13.09 -12.12 3.59
CA GLY A 207 -14.41 -11.76 4.12
C GLY A 207 -15.43 -11.45 3.03
N ASP A 208 -14.98 -10.87 1.91
CA ASP A 208 -15.83 -10.64 0.73
C ASP A 208 -16.13 -11.95 -0.02
N ALA A 209 -15.19 -12.90 -0.10
CA ALA A 209 -15.44 -14.19 -0.76
C ALA A 209 -16.50 -15.05 -0.04
N ALA A 210 -16.55 -14.98 1.30
CA ALA A 210 -17.54 -15.72 2.10
C ALA A 210 -18.92 -15.05 2.13
N THR A 211 -18.99 -13.72 2.01
CA THR A 211 -20.27 -12.96 1.96
C THR A 211 -20.85 -12.85 0.56
N SER A 212 -20.01 -12.95 -0.48
CA SER A 212 -20.44 -13.01 -1.89
C SER A 212 -21.23 -14.28 -2.26
N GLY A 213 -21.24 -15.30 -1.40
CA GLY A 213 -22.09 -16.48 -1.55
C GLY A 213 -23.52 -16.33 -1.03
N ALA A 214 -23.84 -15.25 -0.30
CA ALA A 214 -25.13 -15.09 0.37
C ALA A 214 -25.80 -13.72 0.21
N ALA A 215 -25.17 -12.74 -0.46
CA ALA A 215 -25.80 -11.45 -0.75
C ALA A 215 -25.54 -11.04 -2.20
N GLY A 216 -26.60 -11.08 -3.01
CA GLY A 216 -26.63 -10.34 -4.27
C GLY A 216 -26.48 -8.84 -4.03
N ALA A 217 -25.90 -8.17 -5.02
CA ALA A 217 -25.61 -6.73 -5.08
C ALA A 217 -24.47 -6.24 -4.17
N ALA A 218 -23.23 -6.65 -4.49
CA ALA A 218 -22.10 -5.75 -4.28
C ALA A 218 -22.35 -4.52 -5.17
N GLY A 219 -22.50 -3.35 -4.52
CA GLY A 219 -22.77 -2.08 -5.20
C GLY A 219 -21.84 -1.88 -6.38
N VAL A 220 -22.42 -1.45 -7.50
CA VAL A 220 -21.69 -0.90 -8.64
C VAL A 220 -20.63 0.06 -8.08
N PRO A 221 -19.33 -0.10 -8.40
CA PRO A 221 -18.33 0.88 -8.00
C PRO A 221 -18.85 2.22 -8.51
N ASP A 222 -19.02 3.18 -7.61
CA ASP A 222 -19.51 4.51 -7.92
C ASP A 222 -18.59 5.06 -9.01
N SER A 223 -19.04 4.99 -10.27
CA SER A 223 -18.20 5.24 -11.44
C SER A 223 -17.82 6.70 -11.60
N ASP A 224 -18.30 7.53 -10.66
CA ASP A 224 -18.15 8.98 -10.59
C ASP A 224 -17.19 9.41 -9.46
N ALA A 225 -16.63 8.47 -8.68
CA ALA A 225 -15.63 8.82 -7.67
C ALA A 225 -14.30 9.18 -8.35
N SER A 226 -13.91 10.45 -8.24
CA SER A 226 -12.65 10.99 -8.73
C SER A 226 -11.45 10.17 -8.21
N PRO A 227 -10.44 9.89 -9.06
CA PRO A 227 -9.32 9.06 -8.66
C PRO A 227 -8.49 9.75 -7.58
N ARG A 228 -8.19 9.01 -6.51
CA ARG A 228 -7.25 9.46 -5.47
C ARG A 228 -5.89 9.78 -6.07
N ALA A 229 -5.27 10.83 -5.55
CA ALA A 229 -3.92 11.20 -5.94
C ALA A 229 -2.91 10.16 -5.43
N ALA A 230 -1.96 9.77 -6.28
CA ALA A 230 -0.86 8.93 -5.85
C ALA A 230 0.10 9.70 -4.92
N SER A 231 0.84 8.96 -4.09
CA SER A 231 1.80 9.51 -3.13
C SER A 231 2.79 10.49 -3.78
N ASP A 232 3.27 10.19 -4.99
CA ASP A 232 4.19 11.05 -5.72
C ASP A 232 3.53 12.34 -6.25
N GLU A 233 2.24 12.31 -6.57
CA GLU A 233 1.46 13.50 -6.94
C GLU A 233 1.30 14.45 -5.74
N ILE A 234 0.99 13.86 -4.58
CA ILE A 234 0.86 14.59 -3.31
C ILE A 234 2.22 15.15 -2.85
N GLU A 235 3.31 14.39 -2.96
CA GLU A 235 4.65 14.92 -2.63
C GLU A 235 5.04 16.09 -3.53
N ARG A 236 4.77 16.02 -4.84
CA ARG A 236 4.99 17.16 -5.75
C ARG A 236 4.13 18.37 -5.40
N MET A 237 2.92 18.16 -4.87
CA MET A 237 2.08 19.25 -4.35
C MET A 237 2.75 19.94 -3.16
N TYR A 238 3.25 19.18 -2.19
CA TYR A 238 3.92 19.76 -1.02
C TYR A 238 5.16 20.56 -1.39
N VAL A 239 6.01 20.04 -2.28
CA VAL A 239 7.19 20.76 -2.77
C VAL A 239 6.78 22.08 -3.44
N HIS A 240 5.72 22.06 -4.26
CA HIS A 240 5.25 23.25 -4.94
C HIS A 240 4.67 24.29 -3.96
N LEU A 241 3.90 23.83 -2.97
CA LEU A 241 3.35 24.68 -1.92
C LEU A 241 4.45 25.29 -1.05
N GLU A 242 5.44 24.50 -0.64
CA GLU A 242 6.59 24.99 0.13
C GLU A 242 7.33 26.11 -0.59
N ASN A 243 7.66 25.90 -1.87
CA ASN A 243 8.29 26.93 -2.70
C ASN A 243 7.43 28.20 -2.79
N ALA A 244 6.11 28.07 -2.90
CA ALA A 244 5.20 29.21 -2.93
C ALA A 244 5.17 29.97 -1.59
N LEU A 245 5.18 29.25 -0.46
CA LEU A 245 5.21 29.87 0.88
C LEU A 245 6.54 30.57 1.16
N ILE A 246 7.66 30.05 0.66
CA ILE A 246 8.97 30.70 0.72
C ILE A 246 8.95 31.99 -0.11
N ALA A 247 8.40 31.93 -1.33
CA ALA A 247 8.31 33.10 -2.21
C ALA A 247 7.39 34.21 -1.67
N LEU A 248 6.43 33.86 -0.80
CA LEU A 248 5.59 34.82 -0.08
C LEU A 248 6.25 35.36 1.20
N GLU A 249 7.47 34.93 1.53
CA GLU A 249 8.14 35.20 2.81
C GLU A 249 7.32 34.72 4.04
N PHE A 250 6.31 33.86 3.83
CA PHE A 250 5.54 33.25 4.91
C PHE A 250 6.30 32.12 5.59
N LEU A 251 7.14 31.41 4.82
CA LEU A 251 8.03 30.37 5.30
C LEU A 251 9.48 30.82 5.14
N ASP A 252 10.17 31.02 6.26
CA ASP A 252 11.61 31.21 6.28
C ASP A 252 12.31 29.83 6.21
N PRO A 253 13.06 29.51 5.15
CA PRO A 253 13.77 28.24 5.03
C PRO A 253 14.90 28.08 6.05
N ALA A 254 15.43 29.16 6.63
CA ALA A 254 16.41 29.10 7.71
C ALA A 254 15.76 28.78 9.06
N ASN A 255 14.46 29.04 9.21
CA ASN A 255 13.70 28.74 10.42
C ASN A 255 12.28 28.20 10.12
N PRO A 256 12.17 27.01 9.50
CA PRO A 256 10.90 26.50 8.99
C PRO A 256 9.93 26.03 10.09
N LYS A 257 10.41 25.94 11.34
CA LYS A 257 9.69 25.40 12.49
C LYS A 257 9.07 24.03 12.14
N LYS A 258 7.74 23.89 12.26
CA LYS A 258 6.98 22.66 11.94
C LYS A 258 5.85 22.93 10.94
N LEU A 259 5.95 23.99 10.14
CA LEU A 259 4.84 24.42 9.28
C LEU A 259 4.47 23.32 8.26
N MET A 260 5.45 22.81 7.52
CA MET A 260 5.21 21.78 6.51
C MET A 260 4.67 20.49 7.10
N SER A 261 5.17 20.02 8.24
CA SER A 261 4.61 18.85 8.94
C SER A 261 3.16 19.06 9.37
N ARG A 262 2.79 20.29 9.80
CA ARG A 262 1.38 20.62 10.13
C ARG A 262 0.50 20.66 8.88
N LEU A 263 0.99 21.17 7.76
CA LEU A 263 0.27 21.16 6.48
C LEU A 263 0.08 19.73 5.95
N ARG A 264 1.14 18.92 5.97
CA ARG A 264 1.06 17.48 5.63
C ARG A 264 -0.02 16.78 6.46
N ARG A 265 -0.03 17.01 7.78
CA ARG A 265 -1.06 16.47 8.68
C ARG A 265 -2.47 16.99 8.35
N LEU A 266 -2.61 18.25 7.95
CA LEU A 266 -3.90 18.84 7.56
C LEU A 266 -4.48 18.10 6.34
N PHE A 267 -3.67 17.94 5.29
CA PHE A 267 -4.06 17.30 4.03
C PHE A 267 -4.18 15.77 4.11
N ALA A 268 -3.39 15.11 4.95
CA ALA A 268 -3.46 13.65 5.11
C ALA A 268 -4.83 13.14 5.60
N ARG A 269 -5.65 14.00 6.21
CA ARG A 269 -6.98 13.62 6.74
C ARG A 269 -8.08 13.54 5.68
N SER A 270 -7.95 14.24 4.57
CA SER A 270 -9.01 14.31 3.55
C SER A 270 -8.94 13.17 2.52
N GLY A 271 -7.78 12.53 2.37
CA GLY A 271 -7.60 11.50 1.35
C GLY A 271 -7.71 12.07 -0.07
N LEU A 272 -6.82 13.03 -0.36
CA LEU A 272 -6.89 13.90 -1.54
C LEU A 272 -7.11 13.19 -2.88
N GLU A 273 -7.99 13.79 -3.67
CA GLU A 273 -8.21 13.46 -5.07
C GLU A 273 -7.18 14.14 -5.98
N ARG A 274 -6.98 13.57 -7.18
CA ARG A 274 -6.06 14.13 -8.17
C ARG A 274 -6.44 15.56 -8.56
N GLU A 275 -7.73 15.85 -8.67
CA GLU A 275 -8.21 17.19 -9.01
C GLU A 275 -7.90 18.21 -7.91
N GLU A 276 -8.12 17.85 -6.65
CA GLU A 276 -7.78 18.69 -5.49
C GLU A 276 -6.27 18.98 -5.42
N VAL A 277 -5.43 17.97 -5.66
CA VAL A 277 -3.99 18.15 -5.78
C VAL A 277 -3.64 19.15 -6.89
N ASN A 278 -4.30 19.06 -8.04
CA ASN A 278 -4.08 19.98 -9.15
C ASN A 278 -4.53 21.41 -8.83
N ILE A 279 -5.64 21.59 -8.09
CA ILE A 279 -6.11 22.90 -7.63
C ILE A 279 -5.04 23.55 -6.73
N VAL A 280 -4.55 22.84 -5.71
CA VAL A 280 -3.52 23.36 -4.79
C VAL A 280 -2.23 23.70 -5.55
N ARG A 281 -1.81 22.84 -6.49
CA ARG A 281 -0.66 23.11 -7.35
C ARG A 281 -0.89 24.32 -8.25
N GLY A 282 -2.12 24.53 -8.74
CA GLY A 282 -2.51 25.72 -9.50
C GLY A 282 -2.37 26.99 -8.67
N ILE A 283 -2.86 26.98 -7.43
CA ILE A 283 -2.72 28.10 -6.48
C ILE A 283 -1.24 28.43 -6.25
N ALA A 284 -0.42 27.43 -5.92
CA ALA A 284 1.03 27.59 -5.73
C ALA A 284 1.72 28.14 -6.99
N LYS A 285 1.33 27.68 -8.18
CA LYS A 285 1.83 28.20 -9.46
C LYS A 285 1.56 29.70 -9.59
N HIS A 286 0.32 30.12 -9.35
CA HIS A 286 -0.07 31.52 -9.49
C HIS A 286 0.64 32.42 -8.48
N ILE A 287 0.83 31.95 -7.24
CA ILE A 287 1.65 32.64 -6.23
C ILE A 287 3.08 32.85 -6.76
N LEU A 288 3.73 31.78 -7.22
CA LEU A 288 5.11 31.85 -7.73
C LEU A 288 5.26 32.75 -8.97
N LEU A 289 4.27 32.76 -9.86
CA LEU A 289 4.27 33.65 -11.02
C LEU A 289 4.16 35.13 -10.61
N ARG A 290 3.34 35.44 -9.60
CA ARG A 290 3.21 36.81 -9.10
C ARG A 290 4.41 37.28 -8.29
N ALA A 291 4.99 36.42 -7.46
CA ALA A 291 6.20 36.74 -6.70
C ALA A 291 7.43 36.99 -7.60
N LYS A 292 7.45 36.41 -8.80
CA LYS A 292 8.48 36.63 -9.82
C LYS A 292 8.23 37.84 -10.72
N ALA A 293 7.00 38.36 -10.77
CA ALA A 293 6.75 39.59 -11.51
C ALA A 293 7.44 40.73 -10.74
N PRO A 294 8.39 41.47 -11.36
CA PRO A 294 8.96 42.64 -10.71
C PRO A 294 7.80 43.57 -10.35
N GLY A 295 7.79 44.07 -9.12
CA GLY A 295 6.78 45.03 -8.67
C GLY A 295 6.67 46.16 -9.69
N GLY A 296 5.59 46.14 -10.47
CA GLY A 296 5.20 47.26 -11.29
C GLY A 296 4.62 48.30 -10.36
N GLU A 297 5.43 49.31 -10.08
CA GLU A 297 5.12 50.65 -9.53
C GLU A 297 4.22 50.73 -8.29
#